data_AF-A0A8C4U156-F1
#
_entry.id   AF-A0A8C4U156-F1
#
_cell.length_a   1.000
_cell.length_b   1.000
_cell.length_c   1.000
_cell.angle_alpha   90.00
_cell.angle_beta   90.00
_cell.angle_gamma   90.00
#
_symmetry.space_group_name_H-M   'P 1'
#
loop_
_entity.id
_entity.type
_entity.pdbx_description
1 polymer ?
#
loop_
_entity_poly.entity_id
_entity_poly.type
_entity_poly.pdbx_seq_one_letter_code
_entity_poly.pdbx_strand_id
1 'polypeptide(L)'
;MRGWQSRHGRGNPPRNGALLRGREGAPHPGRRHQRRPGGEGARPALPVGRRPLPCSGASGARLPLPPPAAAPRPQRSPAPSGGGLTPLPSGARRGGGGMAVPWALPAPLSPAQLKRLEQHRYSAAGRSLLEPWLQPYWAWLVEQVPLGLAPNAITLGGLLLNCLTALPLIACCPSATEQAPFWAYILGALGLFIYQSLDAIDGKQARRTNSSSPLGELFDHGCDSISTVFVVLGSCIAIRLGTNPDWLFFCCFVGLFMFYSAHWQTYVSGILRFGKVDVTEVQIAITMLLLISAYCGTAIWDYKIPVMGLELKFFAVFGILCGTALSFFNYFRVIFGGGVGKNGSTIAGTSVLSPGLHIGLLIILAIMIYKKSTTQLFEKHSCLYVLTFGFVNAKISQKLVVAHMTKSEICLQDTAFIGPGLLFLDQYFNSFVDEYIVLWIALFISLFDMLRYATGVCLQIAAHLHIHVFRISSHQAPEQVQVVSPLSHQNNMD
;
A
#
# COMPACT_ATOMS: atom_id res chain seq x y z
N MET A 1 35.63 23.49 50.45
CA MET A 1 36.00 23.48 51.88
C MET A 1 34.91 22.76 52.68
N ARG A 2 35.25 22.09 53.79
CA ARG A 2 34.41 21.65 54.95
C ARG A 2 32.88 21.50 54.68
N GLY A 3 32.24 20.32 54.76
CA GLY A 3 32.61 19.07 55.42
C GLY A 3 32.18 19.05 56.89
N TRP A 4 31.20 18.21 57.23
CA TRP A 4 30.92 17.78 58.61
C TRP A 4 30.61 16.27 58.65
N GLN A 5 31.10 15.62 59.70
CA GLN A 5 31.08 14.17 59.91
C GLN A 5 30.33 13.85 61.21
N SER A 6 29.79 12.64 61.36
CA SER A 6 30.29 11.63 62.32
C SER A 6 29.29 10.45 62.43
N ARG A 7 29.76 9.19 62.27
CA ARG A 7 30.09 8.18 63.32
C ARG A 7 28.87 7.63 64.08
N HIS A 8 28.78 6.36 64.49
CA HIS A 8 29.58 5.14 64.29
C HIS A 8 28.71 3.92 64.70
N GLY A 9 28.98 2.72 64.18
CA GLY A 9 28.41 1.47 64.72
C GLY A 9 28.96 0.24 64.00
N ARG A 10 29.73 -0.60 64.70
CA ARG A 10 30.32 -1.84 64.16
C ARG A 10 29.56 -3.06 64.69
N GLY A 11 29.54 -4.17 63.95
CA GLY A 11 29.17 -5.49 64.46
C GLY A 11 28.94 -6.50 63.34
N ASN A 12 29.70 -7.61 63.33
CA ASN A 12 29.57 -8.72 62.38
C ASN A 12 29.74 -10.05 63.18
N PRO A 13 29.67 -11.25 62.55
CA PRO A 13 28.68 -12.33 62.75
C PRO A 13 29.22 -13.39 63.77
N PRO A 14 28.97 -14.73 63.72
CA PRO A 14 27.96 -15.58 63.03
C PRO A 14 27.29 -16.65 63.94
N ARG A 15 26.40 -17.52 63.41
CA ARG A 15 26.43 -19.00 63.67
C ARG A 15 25.43 -19.85 62.85
N ASN A 16 25.79 -21.13 62.73
CA ASN A 16 25.10 -22.20 62.00
C ASN A 16 23.87 -22.76 62.75
N GLY A 17 22.98 -23.46 62.01
CA GLY A 17 21.97 -24.36 62.56
C GLY A 17 21.31 -25.22 61.48
N ALA A 18 21.88 -26.40 61.19
CA ALA A 18 21.30 -27.37 60.26
C ALA A 18 20.46 -28.43 60.98
N LEU A 19 19.42 -28.97 60.33
CA LEU A 19 18.86 -30.27 60.71
C LEU A 19 18.28 -31.00 59.48
N LEU A 20 18.65 -32.27 59.35
CA LEU A 20 18.39 -33.17 58.23
C LEU A 20 17.24 -34.15 58.54
N ARG A 21 16.48 -34.53 57.51
CA ARG A 21 15.91 -35.87 57.21
C ARG A 21 15.03 -35.74 55.94
N GLY A 22 15.07 -36.61 54.93
CA GLY A 22 15.89 -37.80 54.70
C GLY A 22 15.07 -38.94 54.05
N ARG A 23 15.64 -39.59 53.02
CA ARG A 23 15.11 -40.71 52.18
C ARG A 23 14.21 -40.29 51.01
N GLU A 24 14.49 -40.59 49.73
CA GLU A 24 15.01 -41.77 48.99
C GLU A 24 13.90 -42.66 48.39
N GLY A 25 14.08 -43.08 47.13
CA GLY A 25 13.46 -44.32 46.61
C GLY A 25 12.54 -44.21 45.38
N ALA A 26 13.11 -44.22 44.17
CA ALA A 26 12.52 -44.93 43.02
C ALA A 26 12.77 -46.46 43.20
N PRO A 27 12.10 -47.44 42.53
CA PRO A 27 11.82 -47.44 41.07
C PRO A 27 10.53 -48.16 40.58
N HIS A 28 10.34 -48.16 39.25
CA HIS A 28 9.48 -49.11 38.50
C HIS A 28 9.99 -50.57 38.61
N PRO A 29 9.17 -51.64 38.45
CA PRO A 29 8.69 -52.06 37.10
C PRO A 29 7.41 -52.95 36.96
N GLY A 30 6.79 -52.92 35.77
CA GLY A 30 6.53 -54.11 34.92
C GLY A 30 5.52 -55.26 35.23
N ARG A 31 4.41 -55.27 34.44
CA ARG A 31 3.87 -56.39 33.59
C ARG A 31 2.89 -57.49 34.10
N ARG A 32 1.90 -57.74 33.20
CA ARG A 32 1.12 -59.00 32.89
C ARG A 32 -0.03 -59.37 33.86
N HIS A 33 -1.14 -60.05 33.46
CA HIS A 33 -1.46 -60.81 32.22
C HIS A 33 -3.00 -61.00 31.96
N GLN A 34 -3.37 -61.27 30.68
CA GLN A 34 -4.54 -62.04 30.15
C GLN A 34 -5.87 -61.27 29.89
N ARG A 35 -6.67 -61.52 28.82
CA ARG A 35 -6.67 -62.54 27.72
C ARG A 35 -7.34 -62.00 26.43
N ARG A 36 -6.96 -62.50 25.24
CA ARG A 36 -7.80 -62.53 23.99
C ARG A 36 -8.44 -63.95 23.83
N PRO A 37 -9.24 -64.25 22.78
CA PRO A 37 -8.77 -64.49 21.39
C PRO A 37 -9.61 -63.75 20.30
N GLY A 38 -9.21 -63.61 19.02
CA GLY A 38 -7.99 -64.00 18.26
C GLY A 38 -7.24 -62.76 17.68
N GLY A 39 -7.09 -62.54 16.37
CA GLY A 39 -6.34 -63.35 15.40
C GLY A 39 -7.15 -63.90 14.20
N GLU A 40 -6.64 -64.09 12.97
CA GLU A 40 -5.44 -63.67 12.17
C GLU A 40 -5.77 -63.92 10.65
N GLY A 41 -5.03 -63.59 9.58
CA GLY A 41 -3.70 -62.99 9.30
C GLY A 41 -3.73 -62.32 7.88
N ALA A 42 -2.73 -62.32 6.97
CA ALA A 42 -1.30 -62.66 6.99
C ALA A 42 -0.50 -61.88 5.89
N ARG A 43 0.83 -61.75 6.01
CA ARG A 43 1.78 -61.15 5.03
C ARG A 43 2.79 -62.20 4.52
N PRO A 44 3.47 -61.92 3.39
CA PRO A 44 4.92 -61.59 3.35
C PRO A 44 5.15 -60.14 2.82
N ALA A 45 6.34 -59.55 2.55
CA ALA A 45 7.75 -59.70 2.98
C ALA A 45 8.54 -58.40 2.58
N LEU A 46 9.88 -58.40 2.65
CA LEU A 46 10.85 -57.40 2.12
C LEU A 46 12.08 -58.15 1.52
N PRO A 47 13.02 -57.49 0.80
CA PRO A 47 14.24 -57.02 1.48
C PRO A 47 14.85 -55.68 0.99
N VAL A 48 15.93 -55.27 1.68
CA VAL A 48 16.65 -53.97 1.68
C VAL A 48 17.88 -53.95 0.77
N GLY A 49 18.33 -52.76 0.31
CA GLY A 49 19.67 -52.53 -0.29
C GLY A 49 20.18 -51.07 -0.14
N ARG A 50 21.51 -50.86 0.01
CA ARG A 50 22.16 -49.55 0.28
C ARG A 50 23.40 -49.28 -0.62
N ARG A 51 23.53 -48.05 -1.16
CA ARG A 51 24.79 -47.29 -1.51
C ARG A 51 25.76 -47.91 -2.57
N PRO A 52 26.82 -47.20 -3.05
CA PRO A 52 26.96 -45.78 -3.45
C PRO A 52 27.65 -45.58 -4.85
N LEU A 53 28.09 -44.35 -5.16
CA LEU A 53 28.82 -43.83 -6.35
C LEU A 53 30.03 -44.66 -6.86
N PRO A 54 30.50 -44.39 -8.10
CA PRO A 54 31.79 -43.66 -8.21
C PRO A 54 31.88 -42.59 -9.33
N CYS A 55 32.88 -41.70 -9.20
CA CYS A 55 33.39 -40.85 -10.28
C CYS A 55 34.64 -41.47 -10.92
N SER A 56 34.76 -41.43 -12.25
CA SER A 56 36.04 -41.50 -12.96
C SER A 56 35.86 -40.96 -14.38
N GLY A 57 36.74 -40.07 -14.84
CA GLY A 57 36.69 -39.56 -16.22
C GLY A 57 37.77 -40.16 -17.11
N ALA A 58 37.54 -40.16 -18.43
CA ALA A 58 38.60 -40.13 -19.44
C ALA A 58 38.05 -39.71 -20.82
N SER A 59 38.71 -38.70 -21.40
CA SER A 59 38.94 -38.43 -22.83
C SER A 59 38.04 -39.02 -23.93
N GLY A 60 37.52 -38.11 -24.80
CA GLY A 60 37.89 -38.19 -26.23
C GLY A 60 36.90 -38.76 -27.25
N ALA A 61 35.95 -37.93 -27.71
CA ALA A 61 35.51 -37.89 -29.11
C ALA A 61 34.80 -36.57 -29.42
N ARG A 62 35.28 -35.80 -30.40
CA ARG A 62 34.56 -34.62 -30.92
C ARG A 62 33.57 -35.07 -32.01
N LEU A 63 32.31 -34.64 -31.91
CA LEU A 63 31.37 -34.63 -33.03
C LEU A 63 31.10 -33.18 -33.47
N PRO A 64 30.89 -32.89 -34.77
CA PRO A 64 30.84 -31.52 -35.26
C PRO A 64 29.47 -30.87 -35.03
N LEU A 65 29.46 -29.58 -34.66
CA LEU A 65 28.27 -28.74 -34.73
C LEU A 65 27.98 -28.34 -36.19
N PRO A 66 26.70 -28.26 -36.61
CA PRO A 66 26.34 -27.73 -37.92
C PRO A 66 26.56 -26.19 -37.99
N PRO A 67 26.89 -25.63 -39.17
CA PRO A 67 27.15 -24.21 -39.34
C PRO A 67 25.86 -23.35 -39.29
N PRO A 68 25.96 -22.07 -38.89
CA PRO A 68 24.82 -21.15 -38.87
C PRO A 68 24.38 -20.73 -40.27
N ALA A 69 23.08 -20.60 -40.48
CA ALA A 69 22.49 -20.17 -41.75
C ALA A 69 22.76 -18.67 -42.02
N ALA A 70 23.09 -18.34 -43.27
CA ALA A 70 23.41 -16.98 -43.69
C ALA A 70 22.16 -16.10 -43.91
N ALA A 71 22.26 -14.82 -43.53
CA ALA A 71 21.21 -13.83 -43.77
C ALA A 71 21.19 -13.36 -45.24
N PRO A 72 20.01 -13.17 -45.87
CA PRO A 72 19.92 -12.65 -47.24
C PRO A 72 20.15 -11.13 -47.29
N ARG A 73 20.96 -10.69 -48.27
CA ARG A 73 21.14 -9.26 -48.62
C ARG A 73 20.00 -8.76 -49.53
N PRO A 74 19.69 -7.45 -49.52
CA PRO A 74 18.57 -6.90 -50.29
C PRO A 74 18.87 -6.83 -51.79
N GLN A 75 17.87 -7.17 -52.62
CA GLN A 75 17.88 -6.88 -54.06
C GLN A 75 17.35 -5.46 -54.33
N ARG A 76 17.81 -4.85 -55.43
CA ARG A 76 17.40 -3.52 -55.91
C ARG A 76 16.55 -3.62 -57.18
N SER A 77 15.83 -2.52 -57.44
CA SER A 77 15.27 -2.08 -58.73
C SER A 77 13.85 -2.55 -59.08
N PRO A 78 13.09 -1.84 -59.95
CA PRO A 78 13.27 -0.46 -60.45
C PRO A 78 12.06 0.47 -60.11
N ALA A 79 12.16 1.75 -60.45
CA ALA A 79 11.04 2.69 -60.42
C ALA A 79 10.26 2.68 -61.76
N PRO A 80 8.91 2.86 -61.74
CA PRO A 80 8.15 3.28 -62.90
C PRO A 80 7.54 4.68 -62.75
N SER A 81 7.47 5.39 -63.86
CA SER A 81 6.98 6.76 -64.02
C SER A 81 5.51 6.83 -64.44
N GLY A 82 4.79 7.85 -63.94
CA GLY A 82 3.83 8.62 -64.75
C GLY A 82 2.38 8.14 -64.89
N GLY A 83 1.45 9.02 -64.51
CA GLY A 83 0.20 9.30 -65.25
C GLY A 83 -0.98 8.31 -65.12
N GLY A 84 -2.04 8.74 -64.43
CA GLY A 84 -3.32 8.01 -64.42
C GLY A 84 -4.42 8.69 -63.59
N LEU A 85 -5.15 9.63 -64.18
CA LEU A 85 -6.32 10.27 -63.56
C LEU A 85 -7.54 9.33 -63.60
N THR A 86 -8.17 9.05 -62.45
CA THR A 86 -9.58 8.62 -62.35
C THR A 86 -10.23 9.22 -61.09
N PRO A 87 -11.57 9.45 -61.08
CA PRO A 87 -12.18 10.45 -60.21
C PRO A 87 -12.65 9.96 -58.84
N LEU A 88 -12.70 10.90 -57.89
CA LEU A 88 -13.27 10.74 -56.55
C LEU A 88 -14.81 10.54 -56.58
N PRO A 89 -15.38 9.65 -55.74
CA PRO A 89 -16.78 9.71 -55.37
C PRO A 89 -17.00 10.84 -54.34
N SER A 90 -17.85 11.80 -54.69
CA SER A 90 -18.28 12.90 -53.83
C SER A 90 -19.34 12.43 -52.82
N GLY A 91 -19.15 12.67 -51.51
CA GLY A 91 -20.16 12.26 -50.54
C GLY A 91 -19.84 12.28 -49.03
N ALA A 92 -18.82 12.99 -48.56
CA ALA A 92 -18.56 13.11 -47.12
C ALA A 92 -19.13 14.42 -46.55
N ARG A 93 -20.19 14.32 -45.73
CA ARG A 93 -20.74 15.47 -44.99
C ARG A 93 -19.69 16.03 -44.01
N ARG A 94 -19.60 17.36 -43.92
CA ARG A 94 -18.77 18.06 -42.92
C ARG A 94 -19.23 17.70 -41.50
N GLY A 95 -18.49 16.83 -40.82
CA GLY A 95 -18.44 16.78 -39.36
C GLY A 95 -17.48 17.87 -38.86
N GLY A 96 -17.89 18.66 -37.87
CA GLY A 96 -17.10 19.80 -37.39
C GLY A 96 -15.78 19.37 -36.78
N GLY A 97 -14.67 19.68 -37.44
CA GLY A 97 -13.33 19.59 -36.85
C GLY A 97 -13.16 20.67 -35.78
N GLY A 98 -13.40 20.32 -34.52
CA GLY A 98 -13.01 21.16 -33.39
C GLY A 98 -11.50 21.37 -33.41
N MET A 99 -11.07 22.63 -33.41
CA MET A 99 -9.64 22.96 -33.40
C MET A 99 -8.99 22.40 -32.14
N ALA A 100 -8.10 21.43 -32.30
CA ALA A 100 -7.28 20.92 -31.20
C ALA A 100 -6.37 22.05 -30.71
N VAL A 101 -6.55 22.44 -29.45
CA VAL A 101 -5.85 23.57 -28.84
C VAL A 101 -4.39 23.18 -28.55
N PRO A 102 -3.37 23.88 -29.09
CA PRO A 102 -1.98 23.42 -29.04
C PRO A 102 -1.34 23.29 -27.64
N TRP A 103 -1.96 23.86 -26.60
CA TRP A 103 -1.49 23.75 -25.21
C TRP A 103 -2.19 22.64 -24.40
N ALA A 104 -3.08 21.86 -25.01
CA ALA A 104 -3.75 20.74 -24.34
C ALA A 104 -2.74 19.63 -23.96
N LEU A 105 -2.20 19.74 -22.74
CA LEU A 105 -1.32 18.75 -22.13
C LEU A 105 -1.93 17.34 -22.23
N PRO A 106 -1.13 16.32 -22.54
CA PRO A 106 -1.62 15.04 -23.05
C PRO A 106 -2.67 14.38 -22.15
N ALA A 107 -3.65 13.74 -22.80
CA ALA A 107 -4.73 13.02 -22.14
C ALA A 107 -4.16 11.86 -21.29
N PRO A 108 -4.59 11.70 -20.01
CA PRO A 108 -4.05 10.66 -19.14
C PRO A 108 -4.26 9.22 -19.61
N LEU A 109 -5.33 8.95 -20.35
CA LEU A 109 -5.68 7.63 -20.89
C LEU A 109 -5.72 7.63 -22.43
N SER A 110 -5.23 6.54 -23.00
CA SER A 110 -5.45 6.22 -24.42
C SER A 110 -6.89 5.73 -24.70
N PRO A 111 -7.41 5.87 -25.93
CA PRO A 111 -8.71 5.28 -26.30
C PRO A 111 -8.80 3.76 -26.08
N ALA A 112 -7.67 3.05 -26.19
CA ALA A 112 -7.61 1.62 -25.92
C ALA A 112 -7.73 1.27 -24.43
N GLN A 113 -7.19 2.10 -23.53
CA GLN A 113 -7.38 1.94 -22.08
C GLN A 113 -8.82 2.23 -21.67
N LEU A 114 -9.42 3.30 -22.23
CA LEU A 114 -10.82 3.64 -22.03
C LEU A 114 -11.75 2.48 -22.42
N LYS A 115 -11.60 1.93 -23.63
CA LYS A 115 -12.39 0.76 -24.06
C LYS A 115 -12.22 -0.49 -23.19
N ARG A 116 -11.05 -0.69 -22.57
CA ARG A 116 -10.85 -1.81 -21.61
C ARG A 116 -11.45 -1.52 -20.25
N LEU A 117 -11.61 -0.25 -19.86
CA LEU A 117 -12.28 0.16 -18.62
C LEU A 117 -13.78 -0.20 -18.64
N GLU A 118 -14.47 -0.12 -19.78
CA GLU A 118 -15.87 -0.57 -19.93
C GLU A 118 -16.08 -2.04 -19.51
N GLN A 119 -15.02 -2.85 -19.63
CA GLN A 119 -14.98 -4.27 -19.30
C GLN A 119 -14.51 -4.54 -17.86
N HIS A 120 -14.16 -3.49 -17.11
CA HIS A 120 -13.78 -3.61 -15.71
C HIS A 120 -14.97 -3.97 -14.84
N ARG A 121 -14.77 -4.82 -13.85
CA ARG A 121 -15.79 -5.23 -12.87
C ARG A 121 -15.11 -5.25 -11.51
N TYR A 122 -15.66 -4.52 -10.55
CA TYR A 122 -15.11 -4.49 -9.19
C TYR A 122 -15.15 -5.90 -8.58
N SER A 123 -14.02 -6.34 -8.04
CA SER A 123 -13.90 -7.63 -7.36
C SER A 123 -13.03 -7.47 -6.12
N ALA A 124 -13.63 -7.75 -4.96
CA ALA A 124 -12.94 -7.75 -3.68
C ALA A 124 -13.36 -8.98 -2.85
N ALA A 125 -12.46 -9.43 -1.97
CA ALA A 125 -12.67 -10.59 -1.12
C ALA A 125 -11.96 -10.42 0.22
N GLY A 126 -12.40 -11.15 1.24
CA GLY A 126 -11.92 -11.00 2.61
C GLY A 126 -12.86 -10.15 3.46
N ARG A 127 -12.51 -9.98 4.74
CA ARG A 127 -13.28 -9.26 5.75
C ARG A 127 -12.37 -8.96 6.93
N SER A 128 -12.34 -7.71 7.38
CA SER A 128 -11.53 -7.33 8.54
C SER A 128 -12.24 -7.67 9.87
N LEU A 129 -11.54 -7.52 11.00
CA LEU A 129 -12.01 -7.95 12.32
C LEU A 129 -13.08 -7.02 12.91
N LEU A 130 -12.92 -5.71 12.74
CA LEU A 130 -13.81 -4.68 13.30
C LEU A 130 -14.98 -4.34 12.37
N GLU A 131 -14.80 -4.52 11.06
CA GLU A 131 -15.86 -4.31 10.06
C GLU A 131 -17.21 -4.94 10.46
N PRO A 132 -17.34 -6.23 10.88
CA PRO A 132 -18.59 -6.80 11.39
C PRO A 132 -19.35 -5.95 12.42
N TRP A 133 -18.62 -5.28 13.31
CA TRP A 133 -19.15 -4.51 14.43
C TRP A 133 -19.55 -3.09 14.02
N LEU A 134 -18.93 -2.58 12.95
CA LEU A 134 -19.20 -1.26 12.37
C LEU A 134 -20.27 -1.30 11.28
N GLN A 135 -20.53 -2.48 10.67
CA GLN A 135 -21.59 -2.64 9.66
C GLN A 135 -22.96 -2.06 10.08
N PRO A 136 -23.48 -2.25 11.33
CA PRO A 136 -24.73 -1.65 11.75
C PRO A 136 -24.69 -0.11 11.78
N TYR A 137 -23.57 0.46 12.24
CA TYR A 137 -23.36 1.91 12.25
C TYR A 137 -23.31 2.48 10.83
N TRP A 138 -22.55 1.87 9.92
CA TRP A 138 -22.48 2.30 8.52
C TRP A 138 -23.78 2.08 7.74
N ALA A 139 -24.56 1.06 8.08
CA ALA A 139 -25.90 0.84 7.52
C ALA A 139 -26.87 1.96 7.93
N TRP A 140 -26.90 2.31 9.22
CA TRP A 140 -27.65 3.47 9.71
C TRP A 140 -27.16 4.78 9.08
N LEU A 141 -25.84 4.97 8.96
CA LEU A 141 -25.24 6.20 8.46
C LEU A 141 -25.55 6.43 6.98
N VAL A 142 -25.47 5.40 6.13
CA VAL A 142 -25.83 5.54 4.71
C VAL A 142 -27.31 5.86 4.53
N GLU A 143 -28.19 5.41 5.43
CA GLU A 143 -29.62 5.76 5.37
C GLU A 143 -29.86 7.27 5.58
N GLN A 144 -29.04 7.92 6.43
CA GLN A 144 -29.10 9.37 6.66
C GLN A 144 -28.64 10.20 5.46
N VAL A 145 -27.90 9.60 4.51
CA VAL A 145 -27.42 10.29 3.32
C VAL A 145 -28.57 10.55 2.35
N PRO A 146 -28.77 11.79 1.86
CA PRO A 146 -29.77 12.08 0.83
C PRO A 146 -29.53 11.30 -0.47
N LEU A 147 -30.59 10.76 -1.07
CA LEU A 147 -30.49 9.98 -2.32
C LEU A 147 -29.96 10.79 -3.53
N GLY A 148 -29.96 12.12 -3.46
CA GLY A 148 -29.37 12.99 -4.48
C GLY A 148 -27.86 13.22 -4.33
N LEU A 149 -27.25 12.84 -3.20
CA LEU A 149 -25.82 13.02 -2.98
C LEU A 149 -25.03 11.89 -3.66
N ALA A 150 -24.16 12.26 -4.59
CA ALA A 150 -23.33 11.32 -5.33
C ALA A 150 -22.25 10.67 -4.44
N PRO A 151 -21.94 9.37 -4.60
CA PRO A 151 -20.90 8.68 -3.85
C PRO A 151 -19.56 9.43 -3.81
N ASN A 152 -19.03 9.82 -4.97
CA ASN A 152 -17.75 10.53 -5.07
C ASN A 152 -17.73 11.88 -4.32
N ALA A 153 -18.90 12.51 -4.06
CA ALA A 153 -18.98 13.72 -3.26
C ALA A 153 -18.88 13.42 -1.75
N ILE A 154 -19.30 12.23 -1.31
CA ILE A 154 -19.09 11.70 0.04
C ILE A 154 -17.59 11.43 0.25
N THR A 155 -16.96 10.69 -0.68
CA THR A 155 -15.51 10.40 -0.67
C THR A 155 -14.68 11.69 -0.61
N LEU A 156 -14.96 12.65 -1.51
CA LEU A 156 -14.22 13.92 -1.56
C LEU A 156 -14.48 14.76 -0.30
N GLY A 157 -15.71 14.79 0.20
CA GLY A 157 -16.05 15.50 1.44
C GLY A 157 -15.30 14.94 2.65
N GLY A 158 -15.22 13.60 2.74
CA GLY A 158 -14.41 12.90 3.73
C GLY A 158 -12.93 13.25 3.62
N LEU A 159 -12.34 13.15 2.42
CA LEU A 159 -10.93 13.48 2.19
C LEU A 159 -10.61 14.93 2.58
N LEU A 160 -11.43 15.88 2.12
CA LEU A 160 -11.25 17.30 2.44
C LEU A 160 -11.32 17.53 3.95
N LEU A 161 -12.26 16.90 4.65
CA LEU A 161 -12.34 16.99 6.11
C LEU A 161 -11.10 16.39 6.78
N ASN A 162 -10.61 15.22 6.35
CA ASN A 162 -9.40 14.61 6.90
C ASN A 162 -8.17 15.51 6.72
N CYS A 163 -7.97 16.08 5.52
CA CYS A 163 -6.89 17.02 5.26
C CYS A 163 -7.01 18.29 6.12
N LEU A 164 -8.19 18.93 6.14
CA LEU A 164 -8.42 20.16 6.91
C LEU A 164 -8.25 19.99 8.42
N THR A 165 -8.56 18.82 8.95
CA THR A 165 -8.43 18.49 10.38
C THR A 165 -7.03 18.04 10.77
N ALA A 166 -6.29 17.39 9.87
CA ALA A 166 -4.89 17.00 10.07
C ALA A 166 -3.90 18.17 9.88
N LEU A 167 -4.20 19.15 9.02
CA LEU A 167 -3.31 20.28 8.73
C LEU A 167 -2.90 21.10 9.97
N PRO A 168 -3.78 21.44 10.94
CA PRO A 168 -3.38 22.10 12.17
C PRO A 168 -2.38 21.29 13.00
N LEU A 169 -2.56 19.96 13.09
CA LEU A 169 -1.65 19.08 13.80
C LEU A 169 -0.26 19.06 13.13
N ILE A 170 -0.22 18.98 11.80
CA ILE A 170 1.01 19.05 11.01
C ILE A 170 1.71 20.41 11.17
N ALA A 171 0.96 21.51 11.14
CA ALA A 171 1.49 22.87 11.28
C ALA A 171 2.05 23.14 12.69
N CYS A 172 1.47 22.55 13.73
CA CYS A 172 1.98 22.62 15.09
C CYS A 172 3.18 21.69 15.37
N CYS A 173 3.41 20.69 14.53
CA CYS A 173 4.48 19.70 14.71
C CYS A 173 5.25 19.40 13.40
N PRO A 174 5.94 20.40 12.80
CA PRO A 174 6.58 20.25 11.49
C PRO A 174 7.72 19.23 11.45
N SER A 175 8.36 18.91 12.58
CA SER A 175 9.40 17.88 12.71
C SER A 175 8.90 16.61 13.42
N ALA A 176 7.61 16.54 13.80
CA ALA A 176 7.04 15.49 14.67
C ALA A 176 7.80 15.28 16.01
N THR A 177 8.49 16.31 16.50
CA THR A 177 9.20 16.35 17.79
C THR A 177 8.46 17.18 18.85
N GLU A 178 7.52 17.99 18.39
CA GLU A 178 6.81 19.01 19.15
C GLU A 178 5.57 18.40 19.85
N GLN A 179 4.87 19.23 20.62
CA GLN A 179 3.57 18.90 21.19
C GLN A 179 2.55 19.95 20.70
N ALA A 180 1.55 19.51 19.95
CA ALA A 180 0.45 20.35 19.53
C ALA A 180 -0.51 20.64 20.71
N PRO A 181 -1.35 21.69 20.63
CA PRO A 181 -2.45 21.84 21.58
C PRO A 181 -3.43 20.67 21.49
N PHE A 182 -4.03 20.27 22.62
CA PHE A 182 -4.89 19.08 22.72
C PHE A 182 -6.00 19.01 21.67
N TRP A 183 -6.59 20.17 21.32
CA TRP A 183 -7.66 20.26 20.33
C TRP A 183 -7.23 19.83 18.93
N ALA A 184 -5.95 19.97 18.55
CA ALA A 184 -5.46 19.57 17.24
C ALA A 184 -5.42 18.03 17.10
N TYR A 185 -5.07 17.32 18.18
CA TYR A 185 -5.17 15.86 18.23
C TYR A 185 -6.62 15.38 18.21
N ILE A 186 -7.54 16.03 18.95
CA ILE A 186 -8.98 15.72 18.90
C ILE A 186 -9.54 15.96 17.50
N LEU A 187 -9.18 17.09 16.88
CA LEU A 187 -9.63 17.46 15.54
C LEU A 187 -9.18 16.42 14.50
N GLY A 188 -7.91 16.00 14.54
CA GLY A 188 -7.39 14.93 13.68
C GLY A 188 -8.05 13.57 13.95
N ALA A 189 -8.32 13.22 15.20
CA ALA A 189 -9.02 11.98 15.56
C ALA A 189 -10.46 11.96 15.02
N LEU A 190 -11.20 13.06 15.17
CA LEU A 190 -12.55 13.22 14.63
C LEU A 190 -12.54 13.20 13.10
N GLY A 191 -11.59 13.92 12.48
CA GLY A 191 -11.44 13.96 11.02
C GLY A 191 -11.16 12.58 10.41
N LEU A 192 -10.26 11.82 11.02
CA LEU A 192 -9.94 10.45 10.60
C LEU A 192 -11.13 9.49 10.79
N PHE A 193 -11.82 9.57 11.93
CA PHE A 193 -13.00 8.74 12.17
C PHE A 193 -14.15 9.08 11.21
N ILE A 194 -14.37 10.35 10.91
CA ILE A 194 -15.38 10.77 9.93
C ILE A 194 -14.96 10.36 8.52
N TYR A 195 -13.67 10.50 8.15
CA TYR A 195 -13.14 9.99 6.88
C TYR A 195 -13.48 8.51 6.71
N GLN A 196 -13.05 7.67 7.65
CA GLN A 196 -13.34 6.23 7.67
C GLN A 196 -14.84 5.92 7.55
N SER A 197 -15.68 6.73 8.19
CA SER A 197 -17.14 6.52 8.19
C SER A 197 -17.79 6.93 6.87
N LEU A 198 -17.27 7.94 6.19
CA LEU A 198 -17.75 8.41 4.88
C LEU A 198 -17.25 7.52 3.73
N ASP A 199 -15.99 7.06 3.84
CA ASP A 199 -15.35 6.05 3.00
C ASP A 199 -16.16 4.74 3.01
N ALA A 200 -16.40 4.15 4.19
CA ALA A 200 -17.14 2.89 4.32
C ALA A 200 -18.61 2.92 3.84
N ILE A 201 -19.20 4.12 3.61
CA ILE A 201 -20.56 4.28 3.09
C ILE A 201 -20.64 4.69 1.62
N ASP A 202 -19.58 5.13 0.96
CA ASP A 202 -19.71 5.66 -0.41
C ASP A 202 -20.14 4.57 -1.41
N GLY A 203 -19.55 3.38 -1.33
CA GLY A 203 -19.95 2.20 -2.10
C GLY A 203 -21.31 1.65 -1.66
N LYS A 204 -21.72 1.87 -0.40
CA LYS A 204 -23.07 1.55 0.07
C LYS A 204 -24.10 2.49 -0.58
N GLN A 205 -23.81 3.79 -0.63
CA GLN A 205 -24.62 4.78 -1.33
C GLN A 205 -24.68 4.41 -2.82
N ALA A 206 -23.54 4.11 -3.45
CA ALA A 206 -23.48 3.75 -4.87
C ALA A 206 -24.37 2.54 -5.22
N ARG A 207 -24.45 1.55 -4.33
CA ARG A 207 -25.39 0.42 -4.45
C ARG A 207 -26.83 0.85 -4.19
N ARG A 208 -27.09 1.65 -3.15
CA ARG A 208 -28.43 2.19 -2.80
C ARG A 208 -29.03 3.05 -3.92
N THR A 209 -28.20 3.77 -4.67
CA THR A 209 -28.61 4.67 -5.76
C THR A 209 -28.39 4.09 -7.16
N ASN A 210 -28.01 2.81 -7.28
CA ASN A 210 -27.70 2.14 -8.56
C ASN A 210 -26.70 2.92 -9.44
N SER A 211 -25.69 3.54 -8.81
CA SER A 211 -24.68 4.39 -9.45
C SER A 211 -23.24 3.89 -9.25
N SER A 212 -23.05 2.60 -8.96
CA SER A 212 -21.75 1.95 -8.95
C SER A 212 -21.11 2.00 -10.35
N SER A 213 -19.83 2.38 -10.43
CA SER A 213 -19.10 2.49 -11.70
C SER A 213 -17.59 2.34 -11.49
N PRO A 214 -16.81 2.03 -12.54
CA PRO A 214 -15.35 2.07 -12.49
C PRO A 214 -14.81 3.46 -12.09
N LEU A 215 -15.51 4.55 -12.40
CA LEU A 215 -15.10 5.88 -11.92
C LEU A 215 -15.15 5.97 -10.39
N GLY A 216 -16.18 5.40 -9.75
CA GLY A 216 -16.33 5.45 -8.30
C GLY A 216 -15.21 4.72 -7.57
N GLU A 217 -14.91 3.48 -7.99
CA GLU A 217 -13.78 2.69 -7.45
C GLU A 217 -12.43 3.41 -7.60
N LEU A 218 -12.18 4.04 -8.75
CA LEU A 218 -10.96 4.84 -8.93
C LEU A 218 -10.95 6.09 -8.03
N PHE A 219 -12.10 6.73 -7.85
CA PHE A 219 -12.22 7.97 -7.09
C PHE A 219 -12.01 7.72 -5.59
N ASP A 220 -12.61 6.66 -5.06
CA ASP A 220 -12.38 6.06 -3.74
C ASP A 220 -10.88 5.82 -3.51
N HIS A 221 -10.28 4.83 -4.18
CA HIS A 221 -8.87 4.47 -3.97
C HIS A 221 -7.89 5.62 -4.29
N GLY A 222 -8.30 6.55 -5.15
CA GLY A 222 -7.56 7.77 -5.44
C GLY A 222 -7.54 8.76 -4.28
N CYS A 223 -8.67 8.94 -3.58
CA CYS A 223 -8.75 9.72 -2.34
C CYS A 223 -7.99 9.02 -1.20
N ASP A 224 -8.13 7.70 -1.10
CA ASP A 224 -7.51 6.86 -0.08
C ASP A 224 -5.97 6.92 -0.13
N SER A 225 -5.40 7.01 -1.34
CA SER A 225 -3.97 7.20 -1.56
C SER A 225 -3.44 8.54 -1.02
N ILE A 226 -4.28 9.59 -0.99
CA ILE A 226 -3.96 10.90 -0.43
C ILE A 226 -4.17 10.86 1.09
N SER A 227 -5.31 10.34 1.54
CA SER A 227 -5.68 10.17 2.95
C SER A 227 -4.58 9.43 3.73
N THR A 228 -4.04 8.35 3.16
CA THR A 228 -2.93 7.57 3.72
C THR A 228 -1.74 8.44 4.12
N VAL A 229 -1.38 9.47 3.35
CA VAL A 229 -0.25 10.37 3.65
C VAL A 229 -0.48 11.12 4.97
N PHE A 230 -1.69 11.67 5.17
CA PHE A 230 -2.06 12.38 6.39
C PHE A 230 -2.22 11.44 7.58
N VAL A 231 -2.73 10.22 7.35
CA VAL A 231 -2.91 9.20 8.40
C VAL A 231 -1.58 8.68 8.94
N VAL A 232 -0.62 8.31 8.07
CA VAL A 232 0.69 7.83 8.54
C VAL A 232 1.45 8.94 9.28
N LEU A 233 1.42 10.17 8.74
CA LEU A 233 2.10 11.31 9.34
C LEU A 233 1.46 11.70 10.69
N GLY A 234 0.12 11.77 10.74
CA GLY A 234 -0.63 12.03 11.97
C GLY A 234 -0.36 11.00 13.07
N SER A 235 -0.25 9.70 12.71
CA SER A 235 0.10 8.65 13.69
C SER A 235 1.50 8.84 14.28
N CYS A 236 2.47 9.27 13.47
CA CYS A 236 3.84 9.49 13.92
C CYS A 236 3.99 10.78 14.75
N ILE A 237 3.25 11.84 14.41
CA ILE A 237 3.13 13.03 15.25
C ILE A 237 2.47 12.69 16.60
N ALA A 238 1.40 11.87 16.60
CA ALA A 238 0.69 11.48 17.82
C ALA A 238 1.66 10.85 18.83
N ILE A 239 2.54 9.93 18.42
CA ILE A 239 3.49 9.26 19.30
C ILE A 239 4.87 9.96 19.41
N ARG A 240 4.98 11.20 18.93
CA ARG A 240 6.19 12.04 18.98
C ARG A 240 7.43 11.37 18.33
N LEU A 241 7.22 10.68 17.21
CA LEU A 241 8.22 9.79 16.61
C LEU A 241 9.41 10.53 15.98
N GLY A 242 9.30 11.84 15.71
CA GLY A 242 10.42 12.66 15.21
C GLY A 242 11.60 12.77 16.17
N THR A 243 11.40 12.44 17.45
CA THR A 243 12.51 12.20 18.41
C THR A 243 13.43 11.04 17.98
N ASN A 244 12.98 10.19 17.06
CA ASN A 244 13.68 9.04 16.51
C ASN A 244 13.54 9.04 14.97
N PRO A 245 14.29 9.92 14.24
CA PRO A 245 14.04 10.17 12.80
C PRO A 245 14.07 8.92 11.90
N ASP A 246 14.96 7.95 12.16
CA ASP A 246 14.99 6.69 11.41
C ASP A 246 13.68 5.90 11.54
N TRP A 247 13.08 5.88 12.73
CA TRP A 247 11.79 5.23 12.97
C TRP A 247 10.63 6.03 12.40
N LEU A 248 10.69 7.36 12.42
CA LEU A 248 9.73 8.23 11.74
C LEU A 248 9.73 7.97 10.23
N PHE A 249 10.91 7.96 9.60
CA PHE A 249 11.09 7.65 8.19
C PHE A 249 10.51 6.26 7.88
N PHE A 250 10.93 5.24 8.63
CA PHE A 250 10.46 3.88 8.43
C PHE A 250 8.93 3.77 8.54
N CYS A 251 8.31 4.30 9.59
CA CYS A 251 6.86 4.15 9.81
C CYS A 251 6.04 4.89 8.74
N CYS A 252 6.44 6.09 8.34
CA CYS A 252 5.77 6.83 7.26
C CYS A 252 5.90 6.09 5.92
N PHE A 253 7.11 5.73 5.50
CA PHE A 253 7.34 5.13 4.19
C PHE A 253 6.86 3.68 4.09
N VAL A 254 6.88 2.91 5.19
CA VAL A 254 6.30 1.55 5.18
C VAL A 254 4.78 1.61 5.06
N GLY A 255 4.10 2.57 5.69
CA GLY A 255 2.65 2.77 5.50
C GLY A 255 2.28 3.10 4.04
N LEU A 256 3.01 4.04 3.42
CA LEU A 256 2.87 4.35 1.99
C LEU A 256 3.11 3.13 1.08
N PHE A 257 4.15 2.34 1.37
CA PHE A 257 4.48 1.11 0.67
C PHE A 257 3.42 0.01 0.84
N MET A 258 2.82 -0.12 2.03
CA MET A 258 1.76 -1.11 2.28
C MET A 258 0.47 -0.78 1.53
N PHE A 259 0.09 0.50 1.45
CA PHE A 259 -1.03 0.94 0.61
C PHE A 259 -0.78 0.64 -0.89
N TYR A 260 0.43 0.94 -1.38
CA TYR A 260 0.83 0.59 -2.74
C TYR A 260 0.80 -0.93 -2.98
N SER A 261 1.26 -1.73 -2.00
CA SER A 261 1.30 -3.19 -2.08
C SER A 261 -0.09 -3.84 -2.11
N ALA A 262 -1.09 -3.24 -1.45
CA ALA A 262 -2.49 -3.67 -1.56
C ALA A 262 -3.02 -3.54 -3.00
N HIS A 263 -2.64 -2.45 -3.69
CA HIS A 263 -2.97 -2.25 -5.10
C HIS A 263 -2.11 -3.09 -6.04
N TRP A 264 -0.88 -3.41 -5.66
CA TRP A 264 0.00 -4.32 -6.41
C TRP A 264 -0.53 -5.76 -6.42
N GLN A 265 -0.95 -6.33 -5.27
CA GLN A 265 -1.59 -7.65 -5.29
C GLN A 265 -2.86 -7.67 -6.17
N THR A 266 -3.59 -6.55 -6.24
CA THR A 266 -4.80 -6.39 -7.06
C THR A 266 -4.44 -6.35 -8.55
N TYR A 267 -3.42 -5.59 -8.94
CA TYR A 267 -2.87 -5.59 -10.31
C TYR A 267 -2.36 -6.97 -10.78
N VAL A 268 -1.82 -7.76 -9.86
CA VAL A 268 -1.36 -9.13 -10.14
C VAL A 268 -2.54 -10.08 -10.33
N SER A 269 -3.53 -10.02 -9.44
CA SER A 269 -4.53 -11.09 -9.25
C SER A 269 -5.97 -10.76 -9.64
N GLY A 270 -6.25 -9.51 -10.02
CA GLY A 270 -7.58 -9.03 -10.41
C GLY A 270 -8.62 -8.93 -9.28
N ILE A 271 -8.21 -9.14 -8.02
CA ILE A 271 -9.11 -9.11 -6.85
C ILE A 271 -8.41 -8.41 -5.68
N LEU A 272 -9.04 -7.36 -5.14
CA LEU A 272 -8.59 -6.69 -3.92
C LEU A 272 -8.87 -7.60 -2.71
N ARG A 273 -7.83 -8.00 -1.97
CA ARG A 273 -7.98 -8.92 -0.83
C ARG A 273 -7.70 -8.23 0.49
N PHE A 274 -8.73 -8.18 1.32
CA PHE A 274 -8.67 -7.67 2.69
C PHE A 274 -8.19 -8.73 3.68
N GLY A 275 -7.27 -8.34 4.56
CA GLY A 275 -6.79 -9.12 5.68
C GLY A 275 -7.73 -9.07 6.88
N LYS A 276 -7.33 -9.75 7.97
CA LYS A 276 -8.01 -9.63 9.27
C LYS A 276 -7.70 -8.31 9.98
N VAL A 277 -6.45 -7.85 9.86
CA VAL A 277 -6.01 -6.53 10.29
C VAL A 277 -5.73 -5.76 9.02
N ASP A 278 -6.55 -4.74 8.75
CA ASP A 278 -6.51 -3.96 7.52
C ASP A 278 -6.74 -2.47 7.83
N VAL A 279 -7.06 -1.67 6.80
CA VAL A 279 -7.29 -0.22 6.90
C VAL A 279 -8.21 0.16 8.07
N THR A 280 -9.30 -0.59 8.30
CA THR A 280 -10.27 -0.33 9.38
C THR A 280 -9.62 -0.36 10.77
N GLU A 281 -8.90 -1.44 11.11
CA GLU A 281 -8.21 -1.60 12.39
C GLU A 281 -7.11 -0.56 12.57
N VAL A 282 -6.35 -0.29 11.50
CA VAL A 282 -5.24 0.66 11.53
C VAL A 282 -5.74 2.10 11.76
N GLN A 283 -6.78 2.54 11.06
CA GLN A 283 -7.39 3.86 11.26
C GLN A 283 -8.02 4.01 12.65
N ILE A 284 -8.66 2.98 13.20
CA ILE A 284 -9.19 3.01 14.58
C ILE A 284 -8.06 3.06 15.59
N ALA A 285 -7.00 2.27 15.42
CA ALA A 285 -5.83 2.33 16.28
C ALA A 285 -5.17 3.74 16.26
N ILE A 286 -5.04 4.36 15.09
CA ILE A 286 -4.48 5.71 14.95
C ILE A 286 -5.40 6.77 15.58
N THR A 287 -6.71 6.66 15.40
CA THR A 287 -7.71 7.48 16.12
C THR A 287 -7.52 7.37 17.64
N MET A 288 -7.30 6.16 18.17
CA MET A 288 -7.01 5.96 19.60
C MET A 288 -5.66 6.56 20.02
N LEU A 289 -4.60 6.44 19.21
CA LEU A 289 -3.30 7.08 19.49
C LEU A 289 -3.44 8.61 19.57
N LEU A 290 -4.18 9.22 18.65
CA LEU A 290 -4.48 10.66 18.65
C LEU A 290 -5.26 11.07 19.91
N LEU A 291 -6.29 10.31 20.31
CA LEU A 291 -7.05 10.59 21.53
C LEU A 291 -6.23 10.43 22.82
N ILE A 292 -5.32 9.45 22.88
CA ILE A 292 -4.37 9.29 24.00
C ILE A 292 -3.45 10.52 24.08
N SER A 293 -2.89 10.96 22.96
CA SER A 293 -2.03 12.17 22.92
C SER A 293 -2.78 13.46 23.21
N ALA A 294 -4.08 13.54 22.87
CA ALA A 294 -4.94 14.66 23.25
C ALA A 294 -5.11 14.76 24.77
N TYR A 295 -5.40 13.64 25.44
CA TYR A 295 -5.72 13.62 26.86
C TYR A 295 -4.48 13.63 27.77
N CYS A 296 -3.46 12.84 27.43
CA CYS A 296 -2.25 12.67 28.24
C CYS A 296 -1.10 13.62 27.86
N GLY A 297 -1.21 14.33 26.72
CA GLY A 297 -0.06 14.97 26.06
C GLY A 297 0.89 13.96 25.42
N THR A 298 1.81 14.42 24.56
CA THR A 298 2.72 13.51 23.85
C THR A 298 3.86 12.97 24.72
N ALA A 299 4.17 13.63 25.83
CA ALA A 299 5.21 13.20 26.78
C ALA A 299 4.98 11.80 27.37
N ILE A 300 3.73 11.28 27.37
CA ILE A 300 3.44 9.89 27.77
C ILE A 300 4.19 8.87 26.89
N TRP A 301 4.42 9.19 25.63
CA TRP A 301 5.09 8.32 24.66
C TRP A 301 6.61 8.24 24.87
N ASP A 302 7.19 9.24 25.56
CA ASP A 302 8.59 9.28 26.00
C ASP A 302 8.81 8.55 27.34
N TYR A 303 7.74 8.12 28.02
CA TYR A 303 7.84 7.41 29.30
C TYR A 303 8.53 6.06 29.13
N LYS A 304 9.60 5.85 29.90
CA LYS A 304 10.37 4.60 29.91
C LYS A 304 9.77 3.59 30.87
N ILE A 305 9.35 2.43 30.36
CA ILE A 305 8.75 1.38 31.19
C ILE A 305 9.83 0.79 32.12
N PRO A 306 9.67 0.84 33.45
CA PRO A 306 10.76 0.52 34.39
C PRO A 306 11.38 -0.88 34.26
N VAL A 307 10.62 -1.86 33.76
CA VAL A 307 11.06 -3.26 33.61
C VAL A 307 11.89 -3.48 32.33
N MET A 308 11.67 -2.67 31.29
CA MET A 308 12.27 -2.88 29.96
C MET A 308 13.21 -1.75 29.51
N GLY A 309 13.14 -0.57 30.13
CA GLY A 309 13.91 0.62 29.73
C GLY A 309 13.46 1.27 28.41
N LEU A 310 12.54 0.65 27.68
CA LEU A 310 11.98 1.12 26.42
C LEU A 310 10.94 2.23 26.63
N GLU A 311 10.95 3.22 25.74
CA GLU A 311 9.93 4.27 25.65
C GLU A 311 8.59 3.71 25.15
N LEU A 312 7.47 4.20 25.69
CA LEU A 312 6.13 3.70 25.38
C LEU A 312 5.80 3.75 23.88
N LYS A 313 6.31 4.74 23.12
CA LYS A 313 6.16 4.81 21.65
C LYS A 313 6.58 3.54 20.92
N PHE A 314 7.57 2.81 21.43
CA PHE A 314 8.03 1.59 20.76
C PHE A 314 6.99 0.47 20.79
N PHE A 315 6.01 0.48 21.70
CA PHE A 315 4.89 -0.46 21.66
C PHE A 315 3.95 -0.18 20.48
N ALA A 316 3.72 1.10 20.16
CA ALA A 316 3.00 1.47 18.94
C ALA A 316 3.80 1.08 17.68
N VAL A 317 5.12 1.32 17.67
CA VAL A 317 6.01 0.91 16.56
C VAL A 317 6.03 -0.63 16.39
N PHE A 318 6.08 -1.41 17.48
CA PHE A 318 5.97 -2.88 17.40
C PHE A 318 4.60 -3.32 16.89
N GLY A 319 3.52 -2.65 17.27
CA GLY A 319 2.18 -2.87 16.69
C GLY A 319 2.16 -2.64 15.17
N ILE A 320 2.72 -1.52 14.72
CA ILE A 320 2.87 -1.19 13.29
C ILE A 320 3.72 -2.24 12.57
N LEU A 321 4.85 -2.66 13.15
CA LEU A 321 5.72 -3.70 12.60
C LEU A 321 5.01 -5.05 12.49
N CYS A 322 4.27 -5.47 13.51
CA CYS A 322 3.52 -6.73 13.49
C CYS A 322 2.40 -6.70 12.44
N GLY A 323 1.59 -5.64 12.38
CA GLY A 323 0.57 -5.47 11.36
C GLY A 323 1.15 -5.44 9.95
N THR A 324 2.24 -4.67 9.76
CA THR A 324 3.00 -4.61 8.51
C THR A 324 3.51 -5.98 8.09
N ALA A 325 4.15 -6.75 8.99
CA ALA A 325 4.70 -8.07 8.67
C ALA A 325 3.61 -9.08 8.26
N LEU A 326 2.45 -9.05 8.93
CA LEU A 326 1.29 -9.89 8.58
C LEU A 326 0.74 -9.53 7.20
N SER A 327 0.48 -8.25 6.94
CA SER A 327 -0.06 -7.79 5.66
C SER A 327 0.95 -7.92 4.52
N PHE A 328 2.24 -7.71 4.78
CA PHE A 328 3.33 -7.95 3.83
C PHE A 328 3.37 -9.42 3.41
N PHE A 329 3.34 -10.36 4.37
CA PHE A 329 3.32 -11.79 4.07
C PHE A 329 2.10 -12.16 3.21
N ASN A 330 0.92 -11.64 3.53
CA ASN A 330 -0.31 -11.88 2.77
C ASN A 330 -0.22 -11.32 1.34
N TYR A 331 0.16 -10.05 1.18
CA TYR A 331 0.24 -9.39 -0.12
C TYR A 331 1.33 -10.01 -1.01
N PHE A 332 2.53 -10.25 -0.49
CA PHE A 332 3.62 -10.83 -1.28
C PHE A 332 3.39 -12.30 -1.63
N ARG A 333 2.68 -13.07 -0.79
CA ARG A 333 2.19 -14.40 -1.16
C ARG A 333 1.27 -14.35 -2.39
N VAL A 334 0.39 -13.35 -2.49
CA VAL A 334 -0.49 -13.15 -3.66
C VAL A 334 0.30 -12.62 -4.86
N ILE A 335 1.22 -11.68 -4.68
CA ILE A 335 2.06 -11.12 -5.76
C ILE A 335 2.91 -12.22 -6.44
N PHE A 336 3.48 -13.15 -5.67
CA PHE A 336 4.33 -14.21 -6.22
C PHE A 336 3.57 -15.46 -6.71
N GLY A 337 2.36 -15.71 -6.22
CA GLY A 337 1.61 -16.95 -6.50
C GLY A 337 0.23 -16.78 -7.15
N GLY A 338 -0.25 -15.55 -7.32
CA GLY A 338 -1.64 -15.25 -7.70
C GLY A 338 -1.82 -14.52 -9.03
N GLY A 339 -0.82 -14.52 -9.91
CA GLY A 339 -0.88 -13.86 -11.22
C GLY A 339 -1.93 -14.47 -12.15
N VAL A 340 -2.91 -13.68 -12.59
CA VAL A 340 -4.01 -14.15 -13.47
C VAL A 340 -3.73 -13.99 -14.96
N GLY A 341 -2.62 -13.36 -15.33
CA GLY A 341 -2.23 -13.20 -16.72
C GLY A 341 -1.47 -14.42 -17.30
N LYS A 342 -1.07 -14.30 -18.56
CA LYS A 342 -0.38 -15.37 -19.30
C LYS A 342 0.89 -15.80 -18.56
N ASN A 343 1.04 -17.10 -18.33
CA ASN A 343 2.15 -17.71 -17.59
C ASN A 343 2.28 -17.21 -16.13
N GLY A 344 1.19 -16.80 -15.48
CA GLY A 344 1.23 -16.25 -14.11
C GLY A 344 1.68 -14.79 -14.04
N SER A 345 1.58 -14.05 -15.14
CA SER A 345 1.88 -12.62 -15.20
C SER A 345 0.82 -11.76 -14.48
N THR A 346 1.02 -10.44 -14.44
CA THR A 346 -0.02 -9.47 -14.06
C THR A 346 -1.21 -9.51 -15.02
N ILE A 347 -2.32 -8.86 -14.63
CA ILE A 347 -3.51 -8.69 -15.48
C ILE A 347 -3.23 -8.00 -16.83
N ALA A 348 -2.12 -7.25 -16.93
CA ALA A 348 -1.68 -6.56 -18.14
C ALA A 348 -0.67 -7.37 -18.99
N GLY A 349 -0.30 -8.59 -18.58
CA GLY A 349 0.72 -9.39 -19.27
C GLY A 349 2.16 -9.07 -18.88
N THR A 350 2.41 -8.20 -17.90
CA THR A 350 3.75 -7.82 -17.43
C THR A 350 4.25 -8.73 -16.31
N SER A 351 5.56 -8.70 -16.01
CA SER A 351 6.12 -9.37 -14.83
C SER A 351 5.38 -8.94 -13.55
N VAL A 352 5.09 -9.90 -12.65
CA VAL A 352 4.51 -9.59 -11.33
C VAL A 352 5.39 -8.67 -10.49
N LEU A 353 6.68 -8.54 -10.83
CA LEU A 353 7.61 -7.60 -10.22
C LEU A 353 7.60 -6.19 -10.83
N SER A 354 6.89 -5.93 -11.94
CA SER A 354 6.99 -4.64 -12.64
C SER A 354 6.55 -3.42 -11.80
N PRO A 355 5.48 -3.48 -10.98
CA PRO A 355 5.13 -2.35 -10.09
C PRO A 355 6.18 -2.09 -9.00
N GLY A 356 6.94 -3.12 -8.62
CA GLY A 356 8.03 -3.03 -7.65
C GLY A 356 9.14 -2.06 -8.06
N LEU A 357 9.33 -1.81 -9.37
CA LEU A 357 10.32 -0.85 -9.87
C LEU A 357 9.91 0.61 -9.58
N HIS A 358 8.63 0.94 -9.65
CA HIS A 358 8.13 2.30 -9.39
C HIS A 358 8.23 2.67 -7.92
N ILE A 359 7.71 1.82 -7.03
CA ILE A 359 7.79 2.05 -5.59
C ILE A 359 9.24 1.90 -5.10
N GLY A 360 10.02 0.99 -5.69
CA GLY A 360 11.46 0.86 -5.42
C GLY A 360 12.21 2.15 -5.75
N LEU A 361 11.96 2.77 -6.91
CA LEU A 361 12.56 4.05 -7.27
C LEU A 361 12.19 5.16 -6.28
N LEU A 362 10.92 5.25 -5.87
CA LEU A 362 10.46 6.22 -4.87
C LEU A 362 11.20 6.03 -3.53
N ILE A 363 11.24 4.81 -3.01
CA ILE A 363 11.87 4.50 -1.72
C ILE A 363 13.39 4.70 -1.77
N ILE A 364 14.05 4.32 -2.87
CA ILE A 364 15.49 4.55 -3.06
C ILE A 364 15.79 6.05 -3.11
N LEU A 365 15.03 6.84 -3.88
CA LEU A 365 15.20 8.29 -3.91
C LEU A 365 14.96 8.92 -2.54
N ALA A 366 13.93 8.50 -1.81
CA ALA A 366 13.68 8.97 -0.45
C ALA A 366 14.85 8.64 0.50
N ILE A 367 15.33 7.38 0.53
CA ILE A 367 16.46 6.99 1.38
C ILE A 367 17.73 7.74 0.99
N MET A 368 18.01 7.89 -0.31
CA MET A 368 19.19 8.63 -0.79
C MET A 368 19.13 10.11 -0.41
N ILE A 369 18.00 10.77 -0.66
CA ILE A 369 17.83 12.20 -0.37
C ILE A 369 17.85 12.45 1.14
N TYR A 370 17.27 11.53 1.92
CA TYR A 370 17.40 11.57 3.37
C TYR A 370 18.88 11.46 3.79
N LYS A 371 19.56 10.37 3.44
CA LYS A 371 20.89 10.05 3.98
C LYS A 371 22.06 10.84 3.36
N LYS A 372 21.84 11.56 2.25
CA LYS A 372 22.82 12.49 1.66
C LYS A 372 22.64 13.96 2.06
N SER A 373 21.51 14.32 2.68
CA SER A 373 21.25 15.71 3.05
C SER A 373 22.34 16.24 3.98
N THR A 374 22.98 17.34 3.59
CA THR A 374 24.00 18.01 4.41
C THR A 374 23.36 18.92 5.45
N THR A 375 22.14 19.39 5.15
CA THR A 375 21.36 20.29 6.02
C THR A 375 20.51 19.56 7.05
N GLN A 376 20.45 18.23 7.04
CA GLN A 376 19.49 17.42 7.82
C GLN A 376 18.03 17.75 7.48
N LEU A 377 17.75 17.82 6.16
CA LEU A 377 16.47 18.23 5.60
C LEU A 377 15.28 17.43 6.16
N PHE A 378 15.43 16.11 6.30
CA PHE A 378 14.38 15.25 6.82
C PHE A 378 14.15 15.47 8.32
N GLU A 379 15.20 15.54 9.14
CA GLU A 379 15.09 15.74 10.59
C GLU A 379 14.46 17.09 10.93
N LYS A 380 14.77 18.14 10.18
CA LYS A 380 14.24 19.50 10.42
C LYS A 380 12.84 19.70 9.85
N HIS A 381 12.51 19.08 8.72
CA HIS A 381 11.29 19.34 7.97
C HIS A 381 10.53 18.05 7.63
N SER A 382 10.44 17.12 8.57
CA SER A 382 9.94 15.75 8.34
C SER A 382 8.53 15.71 7.77
N CYS A 383 7.63 16.56 8.27
CA CYS A 383 6.25 16.63 7.77
C CYS A 383 6.18 17.10 6.31
N LEU A 384 6.94 18.13 5.97
CA LEU A 384 7.03 18.64 4.59
C LEU A 384 7.63 17.57 3.66
N TYR A 385 8.65 16.86 4.13
CA TYR A 385 9.28 15.77 3.39
C TYR A 385 8.31 14.61 3.11
N VAL A 386 7.60 14.14 4.14
CA VAL A 386 6.61 13.05 4.01
C VAL A 386 5.43 13.47 3.13
N LEU A 387 4.99 14.73 3.17
CA LEU A 387 3.97 15.25 2.25
C LEU A 387 4.45 15.23 0.79
N THR A 388 5.68 15.69 0.52
CA THR A 388 6.26 15.68 -0.84
C THR A 388 6.30 14.28 -1.44
N PHE A 389 6.95 13.33 -0.76
CA PHE A 389 7.02 11.94 -1.25
C PHE A 389 5.68 11.21 -1.17
N GLY A 390 4.81 11.60 -0.23
CA GLY A 390 3.45 11.11 -0.11
C GLY A 390 2.59 11.43 -1.33
N PHE A 391 2.64 12.65 -1.87
CA PHE A 391 1.91 13.00 -3.09
C PHE A 391 2.48 12.29 -4.35
N VAL A 392 3.80 12.07 -4.40
CA VAL A 392 4.42 11.21 -5.44
C VAL A 392 3.89 9.78 -5.33
N ASN A 393 3.83 9.21 -4.11
CA ASN A 393 3.27 7.88 -3.86
C ASN A 393 1.77 7.80 -4.20
N ALA A 394 0.98 8.83 -3.86
CA ALA A 394 -0.44 8.91 -4.15
C ALA A 394 -0.70 8.85 -5.65
N LYS A 395 0.00 9.67 -6.45
CA LYS A 395 -0.11 9.62 -7.92
C LYS A 395 0.32 8.27 -8.50
N ILE A 396 1.44 7.70 -8.04
CA ILE A 396 1.93 6.40 -8.53
C ILE A 396 0.97 5.26 -8.15
N SER A 397 0.33 5.34 -6.98
CA SER A 397 -0.73 4.42 -6.56
C SER A 397 -1.97 4.55 -7.45
N GLN A 398 -2.46 5.78 -7.70
CA GLN A 398 -3.55 6.04 -8.64
C GLN A 398 -3.26 5.48 -10.04
N LYS A 399 -2.03 5.64 -10.54
CA LYS A 399 -1.62 5.04 -11.82
C LYS A 399 -1.67 3.51 -11.81
N LEU A 400 -1.36 2.87 -10.68
CA LEU A 400 -1.47 1.42 -10.53
C LEU A 400 -2.93 0.95 -10.49
N VAL A 401 -3.82 1.68 -9.80
CA VAL A 401 -5.27 1.46 -9.82
C VAL A 401 -5.80 1.54 -11.26
N VAL A 402 -5.47 2.62 -11.97
CA VAL A 402 -5.82 2.81 -13.38
C VAL A 402 -5.25 1.69 -14.26
N ALA A 403 -4.01 1.28 -14.05
CA ALA A 403 -3.37 0.20 -14.80
C ALA A 403 -4.08 -1.15 -14.60
N HIS A 404 -4.54 -1.44 -13.38
CA HIS A 404 -5.37 -2.60 -13.05
C HIS A 404 -6.69 -2.56 -13.82
N MET A 405 -7.49 -1.50 -13.64
CA MET A 405 -8.85 -1.40 -14.19
C MET A 405 -8.85 -1.35 -15.73
N THR A 406 -7.84 -0.71 -16.32
CA THR A 406 -7.68 -0.63 -17.78
C THR A 406 -6.85 -1.77 -18.37
N LYS A 407 -6.42 -2.74 -17.55
CA LYS A 407 -5.57 -3.90 -17.93
C LYS A 407 -4.38 -3.45 -18.80
N SER A 408 -3.65 -2.44 -18.34
CA SER A 408 -2.52 -1.83 -19.06
C SER A 408 -1.22 -1.91 -18.28
N GLU A 409 -0.10 -1.84 -18.99
CA GLU A 409 1.22 -1.68 -18.39
C GLU A 409 1.38 -0.31 -17.73
N ILE A 410 2.32 -0.20 -16.80
CA ILE A 410 2.65 1.05 -16.11
C ILE A 410 4.06 1.50 -16.50
N CYS A 411 4.16 2.61 -17.24
CA CYS A 411 5.44 3.16 -17.69
C CYS A 411 6.25 3.74 -16.51
N LEU A 412 7.55 3.47 -16.46
CA LEU A 412 8.48 4.00 -15.43
C LEU A 412 8.73 5.50 -15.53
N GLN A 413 8.71 6.04 -16.75
CA GLN A 413 8.86 7.47 -16.98
C GLN A 413 7.60 8.20 -16.51
N ASP A 414 7.74 9.07 -15.50
CA ASP A 414 6.64 9.81 -14.91
C ASP A 414 7.08 11.20 -14.43
N THR A 415 6.23 12.20 -14.64
CA THR A 415 6.39 13.56 -14.11
C THR A 415 6.35 13.61 -12.58
N ALA A 416 5.80 12.58 -11.92
CA ALA A 416 5.79 12.44 -10.45
C ALA A 416 7.19 12.48 -9.84
N PHE A 417 8.20 11.99 -10.58
CA PHE A 417 9.59 11.98 -10.11
C PHE A 417 10.34 13.30 -10.36
N ILE A 418 9.72 14.34 -10.94
CA ILE A 418 10.39 15.63 -11.15
C ILE A 418 10.77 16.28 -9.81
N GLY A 419 9.86 16.32 -8.83
CA GLY A 419 10.14 16.90 -7.51
C GLY A 419 11.31 16.22 -6.80
N PRO A 420 11.26 14.89 -6.56
CA PRO A 420 12.39 14.13 -6.02
C PRO A 420 13.65 14.21 -6.88
N GLY A 421 13.51 14.28 -8.21
CA GLY A 421 14.64 14.43 -9.14
C GLY A 421 15.38 15.76 -8.97
N LEU A 422 14.67 16.86 -8.70
CA LEU A 422 15.28 18.16 -8.39
C LEU A 422 16.06 18.11 -7.07
N LEU A 423 15.50 17.51 -6.02
CA LEU A 423 16.19 17.31 -4.73
C LEU A 423 17.46 16.45 -4.88
N PHE A 424 17.37 15.35 -5.62
CA PHE A 424 18.52 14.50 -5.91
C PHE A 424 19.60 15.24 -6.71
N LEU A 425 19.20 16.03 -7.70
CA LEU A 425 20.13 16.78 -8.56
C LEU A 425 20.83 17.91 -7.79
N ASP A 426 20.09 18.63 -6.95
CA ASP A 426 20.65 19.67 -6.09
C ASP A 426 21.71 19.10 -5.12
N GLN A 427 21.38 18.01 -4.40
CA GLN A 427 22.34 17.31 -3.55
C GLN A 427 23.53 16.73 -4.32
N TYR A 428 23.34 16.30 -5.57
CA TYR A 428 24.44 15.86 -6.43
C TYR A 428 25.44 16.99 -6.73
N PHE A 429 24.96 18.23 -6.81
CA PHE A 429 25.78 19.44 -6.96
C PHE A 429 26.13 20.10 -5.60
N ASN A 430 26.22 19.31 -4.52
CA ASN A 430 26.53 19.74 -3.16
C ASN A 430 25.58 20.79 -2.57
N SER A 431 24.29 20.71 -2.94
CA SER A 431 23.23 21.64 -2.50
C SER A 431 23.55 23.10 -2.81
N PHE A 432 23.65 23.37 -4.11
CA PHE A 432 23.86 24.71 -4.65
C PHE A 432 22.68 25.64 -4.36
N VAL A 433 21.47 25.10 -4.27
CA VAL A 433 20.27 25.78 -3.74
C VAL A 433 20.00 25.25 -2.33
N ASP A 434 19.35 26.05 -1.49
CA ASP A 434 18.89 25.59 -0.17
C ASP A 434 17.92 24.41 -0.34
N GLU A 435 18.29 23.24 0.20
CA GLU A 435 17.51 22.01 0.16
C GLU A 435 16.06 22.22 0.63
N TYR A 436 15.81 23.14 1.57
CA TYR A 436 14.47 23.48 2.07
C TYR A 436 13.62 24.22 1.02
N ILE A 437 14.23 25.11 0.23
CA ILE A 437 13.55 25.79 -0.88
C ILE A 437 13.24 24.79 -2.00
N VAL A 438 14.20 23.92 -2.34
CA VAL A 438 14.00 22.86 -3.33
C VAL A 438 12.90 21.89 -2.87
N LEU A 439 12.80 21.61 -1.57
CA LEU A 439 11.75 20.75 -1.01
C LEU A 439 10.35 21.37 -1.12
N TRP A 440 10.19 22.68 -0.92
CA TRP A 440 8.91 23.37 -1.16
C TRP A 440 8.52 23.38 -2.64
N ILE A 441 9.49 23.58 -3.55
CA ILE A 441 9.27 23.47 -4.99
C ILE A 441 8.85 22.04 -5.36
N ALA A 442 9.52 21.04 -4.81
CA ALA A 442 9.20 19.63 -5.00
C ALA A 442 7.81 19.26 -4.46
N LEU A 443 7.39 19.80 -3.30
CA LEU A 443 6.03 19.65 -2.78
C LEU A 443 5.01 20.18 -3.79
N PHE A 444 5.17 21.43 -4.23
CA PHE A 444 4.22 22.10 -5.11
C PHE A 444 4.09 21.36 -6.45
N ILE A 445 5.22 20.97 -7.05
CA ILE A 445 5.24 20.17 -8.28
C ILE A 445 4.51 18.84 -8.07
N SER A 446 4.81 18.10 -7.00
CA SER A 446 4.24 16.78 -6.74
C SER A 446 2.73 16.85 -6.47
N LEU A 447 2.28 17.85 -5.69
CA LEU A 447 0.87 18.11 -5.42
C LEU A 447 0.11 18.51 -6.69
N PHE A 448 0.64 19.46 -7.46
CA PHE A 448 0.00 19.93 -8.69
C PHE A 448 -0.09 18.83 -9.74
N ASP A 449 0.97 18.06 -9.95
CA ASP A 449 1.04 16.94 -10.90
C ASP A 449 0.11 15.79 -10.49
N MET A 450 -0.01 15.48 -9.19
CA MET A 450 -0.98 14.53 -8.65
C MET A 450 -2.43 15.02 -8.87
N LEU A 451 -2.76 16.24 -8.46
CA LEU A 451 -4.12 16.80 -8.62
C LEU A 451 -4.52 16.92 -10.09
N ARG A 452 -3.58 17.31 -10.96
CA ARG A 452 -3.76 17.34 -12.42
C ARG A 452 -4.07 15.95 -12.95
N TYR A 453 -3.30 14.93 -12.56
CA TYR A 453 -3.50 13.55 -13.00
C TYR A 453 -4.87 13.03 -12.55
N ALA A 454 -5.18 13.13 -11.25
CA ALA A 454 -6.45 12.70 -10.67
C ALA A 454 -7.66 13.36 -11.37
N THR A 455 -7.65 14.68 -11.49
CA THR A 455 -8.72 15.45 -12.15
C THR A 455 -8.85 15.07 -13.63
N GLY A 456 -7.74 14.97 -14.34
CA GLY A 456 -7.72 14.62 -15.76
C GLY A 456 -8.28 13.23 -16.04
N VAL A 457 -7.89 12.23 -15.24
CA VAL A 457 -8.42 10.86 -15.37
C VAL A 457 -9.91 10.82 -15.02
N CYS A 458 -10.32 11.43 -13.91
CA CYS A 458 -11.73 11.43 -13.50
C CYS A 458 -12.64 12.08 -14.55
N LEU A 459 -12.26 13.24 -15.09
CA LEU A 459 -13.03 13.91 -16.15
C LEU A 459 -13.04 13.11 -17.46
N GLN A 460 -11.91 12.49 -17.84
CA GLN A 460 -11.83 11.69 -19.07
C GLN A 460 -12.68 10.42 -18.99
N ILE A 461 -12.67 9.72 -17.84
CA ILE A 461 -13.51 8.54 -17.60
C ILE A 461 -14.98 8.94 -17.52
N ALA A 462 -15.31 10.03 -16.81
CA ALA A 462 -16.68 10.53 -16.71
C ALA A 462 -17.27 10.86 -18.10
N ALA A 463 -16.51 11.55 -18.94
CA ALA A 463 -16.91 11.85 -20.31
C ALA A 463 -17.08 10.59 -21.19
N HIS A 464 -16.22 9.58 -21.02
CA HIS A 464 -16.28 8.33 -21.77
C HIS A 464 -17.46 7.43 -21.35
N LEU A 465 -17.74 7.33 -20.05
CA LEU A 465 -18.85 6.55 -19.50
C LEU A 465 -20.19 7.32 -19.49
N HIS A 466 -20.21 8.57 -19.98
CA HIS A 466 -21.38 9.47 -19.98
C HIS A 466 -22.03 9.70 -18.60
N ILE A 467 -21.20 9.80 -17.55
CA ILE A 467 -21.62 10.05 -16.17
C ILE A 467 -21.09 11.40 -15.66
N HIS A 468 -21.74 11.97 -14.66
CA HIS A 468 -21.25 13.16 -13.96
C HIS A 468 -20.49 12.76 -12.69
N VAL A 469 -19.31 13.34 -12.46
CA VAL A 469 -18.44 12.99 -11.32
C VAL A 469 -19.15 13.18 -9.98
N PHE A 470 -19.92 14.27 -9.81
CA PHE A 470 -20.55 14.65 -8.54
C PHE A 470 -22.09 14.74 -8.60
N ARG A 471 -22.72 14.09 -9.59
CA ARG A 471 -24.18 14.09 -9.72
C ARG A 471 -24.67 12.73 -10.19
N ILE A 472 -25.68 12.18 -9.53
CA ILE A 472 -26.32 10.95 -9.95
C ILE A 472 -27.14 11.24 -11.21
N SER A 473 -26.79 10.57 -12.31
CA SER A 473 -27.57 10.60 -13.56
C SER A 473 -28.84 9.77 -13.40
N SER A 474 -29.95 10.20 -14.00
CA SER A 474 -31.23 9.48 -13.98
C SER A 474 -31.27 8.24 -14.88
N HIS A 475 -30.25 8.03 -15.73
CA HIS A 475 -30.12 6.84 -16.55
C HIS A 475 -29.39 5.73 -15.78
N GLN A 476 -30.01 4.55 -15.74
CA GLN A 476 -29.45 3.34 -15.13
C GLN A 476 -28.10 3.00 -15.75
N ALA A 477 -27.05 2.92 -14.92
CA ALA A 477 -25.85 2.19 -15.31
C ALA A 477 -26.20 0.69 -15.41
N PRO A 478 -25.75 -0.04 -16.45
CA PRO A 478 -25.91 -1.48 -16.48
C PRO A 478 -25.20 -2.11 -15.27
N GLU A 479 -25.73 -3.20 -14.75
CA GLU A 479 -25.25 -3.82 -13.51
C GLU A 479 -23.83 -4.40 -13.69
N GLN A 480 -22.85 -3.93 -12.90
CA GLN A 480 -21.41 -4.23 -13.07
C GLN A 480 -20.72 -4.74 -11.81
N VAL A 481 -21.46 -5.22 -10.80
CA VAL A 481 -20.89 -5.73 -9.54
C VAL A 481 -21.29 -7.19 -9.33
N GLN A 482 -20.29 -8.07 -9.17
CA GLN A 482 -20.52 -9.48 -8.83
C GLN A 482 -19.86 -9.78 -7.48
N VAL A 483 -20.66 -9.74 -6.39
CA VAL A 483 -20.18 -10.08 -5.04
C VAL A 483 -20.09 -11.60 -4.93
N VAL A 484 -18.88 -12.14 -4.97
CA VAL A 484 -18.64 -13.58 -4.79
C VAL A 484 -18.85 -13.94 -3.32
N SER A 485 -19.92 -14.68 -3.03
CA SER A 485 -20.21 -15.17 -1.67
C SER A 485 -19.18 -16.24 -1.23
N PRO A 486 -18.82 -16.32 0.07
CA PRO A 486 -17.81 -17.30 0.55
C PRO A 486 -18.22 -18.78 0.50
N LEU A 487 -19.40 -19.11 -0.02
CA LEU A 487 -20.04 -20.43 0.05
C LEU A 487 -20.18 -21.06 -1.35
N SER A 488 -19.05 -21.46 -1.95
CA SER A 488 -19.04 -22.22 -3.22
C SER A 488 -17.93 -23.28 -3.35
N HIS A 489 -17.20 -23.57 -2.27
CA HIS A 489 -16.26 -24.71 -2.19
C HIS A 489 -16.71 -25.80 -1.20
N GLN A 490 -17.96 -26.24 -1.37
CA GLN A 490 -18.44 -27.50 -0.80
C GLN A 490 -19.61 -28.02 -1.66
N ASN A 491 -19.25 -28.78 -2.70
CA ASN A 491 -20.03 -29.82 -3.40
C ASN A 491 -19.33 -30.17 -4.73
N ASN A 492 -18.36 -31.08 -4.66
CA ASN A 492 -17.94 -31.96 -5.75
C ASN A 492 -16.89 -32.95 -5.23
N MET A 493 -17.36 -33.96 -4.51
CA MET A 493 -16.74 -35.28 -4.40
C MET A 493 -17.86 -36.28 -4.07
N ASP A 494 -18.49 -36.77 -5.12
CA ASP A 494 -18.98 -38.16 -5.24
C ASP A 494 -18.10 -38.83 -6.30
#